data_AF-A0A3A8Z7U1-F1
#
_entry.id   AF-A0A3A8Z7U1-F1
#
_cell.length_a   1.000
_cell.length_b   1.000
_cell.length_c   1.000
_cell.angle_alpha   90.00
_cell.angle_beta   90.00
_cell.angle_gamma   90.00
#
_symmetry.space_group_name_H-M   'P 1'
#
loop_
_entity.id
_entity.type
_entity.pdbx_description
1 polymer ?
#
loop_
_entity_poly.entity_id
_entity_poly.type
_entity_poly.pdbx_seq_one_letter_code
_entity_poly.pdbx_strand_id
1 'polypeptide(L)'
;MKNSNSKKVQILKEKQNISKYTGLLCGRIFLLFCLFALLAVLQPAPFYIFIFLLLCPWVLSTIASSRQKPQKILLSFCAKKFYYTPIKLAIEKYIGNCIIILLAVWQIVFPPFNESFSIIRQAPAFLLLLYLICRIAATIITRQMIHHIYTKLILLD
;
A
#
# COMPACT_ATOMS: atom_id res chain seq x y z
N MET A 1 -15.35 -22.97 25.01
CA MET A 1 -14.10 -23.06 24.21
C MET A 1 -14.20 -22.56 22.76
N LYS A 2 -15.27 -22.83 21.97
CA LYS A 2 -15.40 -22.42 20.55
C LYS A 2 -15.21 -20.90 20.27
N ASN A 3 -15.62 -20.06 21.22
CA ASN A 3 -15.60 -18.60 21.08
C ASN A 3 -14.18 -17.97 21.22
N SER A 4 -13.27 -18.61 21.97
CA SER A 4 -11.90 -18.12 22.16
C SER A 4 -11.04 -18.30 20.91
N ASN A 5 -11.17 -19.45 20.23
CA ASN A 5 -10.47 -19.71 18.97
C ASN A 5 -10.96 -18.78 17.84
N SER A 6 -12.27 -18.50 17.78
CA SER A 6 -12.82 -17.54 16.80
C SER A 6 -12.25 -16.13 16.98
N LYS A 7 -12.15 -15.63 18.22
CA LYS A 7 -11.53 -14.33 18.52
C LYS A 7 -10.04 -14.29 18.18
N LYS A 8 -9.27 -15.33 18.52
CA LYS A 8 -7.84 -15.42 18.17
C LYS A 8 -7.61 -15.36 16.66
N VAL A 9 -8.43 -16.08 15.88
CA VAL A 9 -8.36 -16.06 14.41
C VAL A 9 -8.72 -14.68 13.86
N GLN A 10 -9.74 -14.01 14.39
CA GLN A 10 -10.11 -12.65 14.00
C GLN A 10 -8.99 -11.64 14.28
N ILE A 11 -8.38 -11.70 15.48
CA ILE A 11 -7.24 -10.86 15.86
C ILE A 11 -6.04 -11.06 14.93
N LEU A 12 -5.72 -12.32 14.61
CA LEU A 12 -4.60 -12.64 13.72
C LEU A 12 -4.86 -12.09 12.30
N LYS A 13 -6.11 -12.18 11.82
CA LYS A 13 -6.53 -11.64 10.53
C LYS A 13 -6.50 -10.11 10.51
N GLU A 14 -6.97 -9.44 11.57
CA GLU A 14 -6.90 -7.98 11.68
C GLU A 14 -5.46 -7.48 11.72
N LYS A 15 -4.58 -8.14 12.50
CA LYS A 15 -3.15 -7.83 12.52
C LYS A 15 -2.53 -7.90 11.12
N GLN A 16 -2.82 -8.97 10.38
CA GLN A 16 -2.36 -9.13 8.99
C GLN A 16 -2.91 -8.03 8.07
N ASN A 17 -4.19 -7.68 8.22
CA ASN A 17 -4.84 -6.66 7.41
C ASN A 17 -4.26 -5.26 7.67
N ILE A 18 -4.04 -4.91 8.93
CA ILE A 18 -3.44 -3.62 9.31
C ILE A 18 -2.01 -3.54 8.78
N SER A 19 -1.18 -4.57 8.98
CA SER A 19 0.20 -4.55 8.47
C SER A 19 0.24 -4.45 6.94
N LYS A 20 -0.65 -5.19 6.25
CA LYS A 20 -0.74 -5.15 4.79
C LYS A 20 -1.19 -3.78 4.27
N TYR A 21 -2.17 -3.16 4.93
CA TYR A 21 -2.61 -1.81 4.62
C TYR A 21 -1.46 -0.81 4.74
N THR A 22 -0.73 -0.82 5.86
CA THR A 22 0.37 0.12 6.07
C THR A 22 1.50 -0.10 5.06
N GLY A 23 1.80 -1.35 4.70
CA GLY A 23 2.77 -1.65 3.65
C GLY A 23 2.36 -1.12 2.28
N LEU A 24 1.09 -1.27 1.89
CA LEU A 24 0.57 -0.72 0.63
C LEU A 24 0.64 0.82 0.62
N LEU A 25 0.22 1.46 1.70
CA LEU A 25 0.24 2.92 1.84
C LEU A 25 1.66 3.49 1.79
N CYS A 26 2.58 2.90 2.56
CA CYS A 26 3.97 3.32 2.61
C CYS A 26 4.64 3.14 1.24
N GLY A 27 4.42 2.00 0.58
CA GLY A 27 4.91 1.78 -0.78
C GLY A 27 4.39 2.81 -1.78
N ARG A 28 3.11 3.18 -1.70
CA ARG A 28 2.52 4.22 -2.57
C ARG A 28 3.14 5.60 -2.33
N ILE A 29 3.27 6.02 -1.07
CA ILE A 29 3.87 7.31 -0.71
C ILE A 29 5.32 7.37 -1.19
N PHE A 30 6.11 6.31 -0.93
CA PHE A 30 7.48 6.23 -1.39
C PHE A 30 7.57 6.30 -2.92
N LEU A 31 6.69 5.57 -3.63
CA LEU A 31 6.64 5.61 -5.09
C LEU A 31 6.28 7.01 -5.62
N LEU A 32 5.39 7.75 -4.96
CA LEU A 32 5.09 9.13 -5.32
C LEU A 32 6.33 10.03 -5.24
N PHE A 33 7.15 9.88 -4.19
CA PHE A 33 8.42 10.61 -4.09
C PHE A 33 9.38 10.25 -5.22
N CYS A 34 9.53 8.97 -5.55
CA CYS A 34 10.37 8.54 -6.67
C CYS A 34 9.85 9.07 -8.01
N LEU A 35 8.54 9.00 -8.26
CA LEU A 35 7.92 9.52 -9.47
C LEU A 35 8.10 11.03 -9.59
N PHE A 36 7.97 11.77 -8.49
CA PHE A 36 8.19 13.22 -8.44
C PHE A 36 9.61 13.58 -8.89
N ALA A 37 10.62 12.87 -8.40
CA ALA A 37 12.01 13.08 -8.81
C ALA A 37 12.23 12.80 -10.31
N LEU A 38 11.48 11.86 -10.88
CA LEU A 38 11.55 11.50 -12.30
C LEU A 38 10.75 12.44 -13.22
N LEU A 39 9.90 13.33 -12.68
CA LEU A 39 9.11 14.26 -13.49
C LEU A 39 9.95 15.23 -14.31
N ALA A 40 11.16 15.55 -13.89
CA ALA A 40 12.04 16.46 -14.62
C ALA A 40 12.72 15.79 -15.83
N VAL A 41 12.79 14.45 -15.85
CA VAL A 41 13.68 13.71 -16.77
C VAL A 41 12.92 12.78 -17.71
N LEU A 42 11.83 12.15 -17.26
CA LEU A 42 11.16 11.05 -17.99
C LEU A 42 9.74 11.39 -18.49
N GLN A 43 9.41 12.66 -18.68
CA GLN A 43 8.07 13.04 -19.16
C GLN A 43 7.72 12.37 -20.50
N PRO A 44 6.43 12.01 -20.74
CA PRO A 44 5.26 12.35 -19.91
C PRO A 44 4.74 11.21 -19.01
N ALA A 45 5.25 9.98 -19.16
CA ALA A 45 4.73 8.81 -18.45
C ALA A 45 4.67 8.91 -16.90
N PRO A 46 5.74 9.33 -16.18
CA PRO A 46 5.72 9.43 -14.72
C PRO A 46 4.74 10.48 -14.23
N PHE A 47 4.44 11.50 -15.03
CA PHE A 47 3.47 12.56 -14.69
C PHE A 47 2.05 12.01 -14.57
N TYR A 48 1.59 11.25 -15.57
CA TYR A 48 0.26 10.65 -15.54
C TYR A 48 0.12 9.64 -14.38
N ILE A 49 1.15 8.82 -14.15
CA ILE A 49 1.15 7.86 -13.04
C ILE A 49 1.13 8.60 -11.70
N PHE A 50 1.90 9.67 -11.56
CA PHE A 50 1.93 10.49 -10.34
C PHE A 50 0.55 11.08 -10.01
N ILE A 51 -0.10 11.73 -10.99
CA ILE A 51 -1.43 12.32 -10.80
C ILE A 51 -2.46 11.24 -10.43
N PHE A 52 -2.43 10.10 -11.12
CA PHE A 52 -3.33 8.98 -10.82
C PHE A 52 -3.15 8.51 -9.37
N LEU A 53 -1.92 8.29 -8.91
CA LEU A 53 -1.65 7.81 -7.55
C LEU A 53 -1.93 8.82 -6.45
N LEU A 54 -1.89 10.11 -6.79
CA LEU A 54 -2.23 11.20 -5.87
C LEU A 54 -3.75 11.32 -5.68
N LEU A 55 -4.53 11.27 -6.77
CA LEU A 55 -5.97 11.56 -6.75
C LEU A 55 -6.84 10.31 -6.52
N CYS A 56 -6.44 9.14 -7.02
CA CYS A 56 -7.23 7.90 -6.95
C CYS A 56 -7.70 7.53 -5.52
N PRO A 57 -6.88 7.63 -4.46
CA PRO A 57 -7.33 7.32 -3.11
C PRO A 57 -8.47 8.22 -2.63
N TRP A 58 -8.44 9.51 -3.01
CA TRP A 58 -9.46 10.47 -2.62
C TRP A 58 -10.78 10.20 -3.34
N VAL A 59 -10.70 9.96 -4.66
CA VAL A 59 -11.87 9.59 -5.48
C VAL A 59 -12.50 8.28 -5.00
N LEU A 60 -11.70 7.24 -4.75
CA LEU A 60 -12.23 5.97 -4.26
C LEU A 60 -12.79 6.07 -2.83
N SER A 61 -12.19 6.90 -1.97
CA SER A 61 -12.68 7.11 -0.61
C SER A 61 -14.03 7.82 -0.58
N THR A 62 -14.25 8.81 -1.44
CA THR A 62 -15.54 9.53 -1.53
C THR A 62 -16.65 8.64 -2.08
N ILE A 63 -16.34 7.76 -3.03
CA ILE A 63 -17.31 6.76 -3.52
C ILE A 63 -17.63 5.74 -2.42
N ALA A 64 -16.62 5.25 -1.71
CA ALA A 64 -16.80 4.18 -0.73
C ALA A 64 -17.47 4.64 0.58
N SER A 65 -17.32 5.91 0.98
CA SER A 65 -17.98 6.45 2.18
C SER A 65 -19.50 6.41 2.08
N SER A 66 -20.07 6.50 0.86
CA SER A 66 -21.52 6.41 0.63
C SER A 66 -22.14 5.03 0.93
N ARG A 67 -21.32 3.97 1.06
CA ARG A 67 -21.78 2.57 1.21
C ARG A 67 -21.45 1.93 2.55
N GLN A 68 -21.09 2.73 3.56
CA GLN A 68 -20.56 2.19 4.82
C GLN A 68 -21.63 1.48 5.68
N LYS A 69 -21.34 0.22 6.05
CA LYS A 69 -21.92 -0.44 7.22
C LYS A 69 -20.86 -0.50 8.33
N PRO A 70 -21.21 -0.24 9.60
CA PRO A 70 -20.26 -0.30 10.70
C PRO A 70 -19.73 -1.73 10.87
N GLN A 71 -18.41 -1.92 10.71
CA GLN A 71 -17.74 -3.17 11.04
C GLN A 71 -17.06 -3.07 12.41
N LYS A 72 -17.31 -4.06 13.26
CA LYS A 72 -16.72 -4.16 14.59
C LYS A 72 -15.25 -4.62 14.45
N ILE A 73 -14.32 -3.74 14.83
CA ILE A 73 -12.87 -4.01 14.81
C ILE A 73 -12.44 -4.37 16.24
N LEU A 74 -11.79 -5.52 16.41
CA LEU A 74 -11.32 -6.00 17.72
C LEU A 74 -10.05 -5.27 18.18
N LEU A 75 -9.11 -4.98 17.28
CA LEU A 75 -7.92 -4.17 17.54
C LEU A 75 -8.17 -2.67 17.31
N SER A 76 -9.15 -2.10 18.01
CA SER A 76 -9.51 -0.68 17.85
C SER A 76 -8.34 0.28 18.09
N PHE A 77 -7.48 0.01 19.08
CA PHE A 77 -6.30 0.82 19.38
C PHE A 77 -5.29 0.82 18.22
N CYS A 78 -4.93 -0.36 17.70
CA CYS A 78 -4.01 -0.45 16.56
C CYS A 78 -4.65 0.12 15.29
N ALA A 79 -5.93 -0.14 15.05
CA ALA A 79 -6.64 0.41 13.90
C ALA A 79 -6.65 1.95 13.92
N LYS A 80 -6.86 2.57 15.09
CA LYS A 80 -6.78 4.03 15.25
C LYS A 80 -5.35 4.53 15.03
N LYS A 81 -4.34 3.88 15.63
CA LYS A 81 -2.92 4.27 15.49
C LYS A 81 -2.43 4.27 14.04
N PHE A 82 -2.88 3.32 13.24
CA PHE A 82 -2.51 3.21 11.82
C PHE A 82 -3.55 3.81 10.87
N TYR A 83 -4.57 4.52 11.38
CA TYR A 83 -5.68 5.06 10.57
C TYR A 83 -6.37 4.02 9.66
N TYR A 84 -6.34 2.76 10.07
CA TYR A 84 -6.82 1.61 9.31
C TYR A 84 -8.35 1.53 9.33
N THR A 85 -8.92 1.25 8.17
CA THR A 85 -10.28 0.70 8.03
C THR A 85 -10.29 -0.38 6.95
N PRO A 86 -11.23 -1.33 7.00
CA PRO A 86 -11.39 -2.36 5.97
C PRO A 86 -11.55 -1.79 4.56
N ILE A 87 -12.23 -0.64 4.44
CA ILE A 87 -12.43 0.07 3.18
C ILE A 87 -11.12 0.67 2.68
N LYS A 88 -10.36 1.36 3.54
CA LYS A 88 -9.05 1.90 3.15
C LYS A 88 -8.10 0.80 2.70
N LEU A 89 -8.14 -0.37 3.33
CA LEU A 89 -7.39 -1.55 2.87
C LEU A 89 -7.84 -2.02 1.47
N ALA A 90 -9.15 -2.09 1.21
CA ALA A 90 -9.66 -2.48 -0.10
C ALA A 90 -9.22 -1.49 -1.20
N ILE A 91 -9.31 -0.18 -0.91
CA ILE A 91 -8.87 0.89 -1.81
C ILE A 91 -7.38 0.78 -2.09
N GLU A 92 -6.53 0.73 -1.06
CA GLU A 92 -5.08 0.62 -1.24
C GLU A 92 -4.67 -0.68 -1.92
N LYS A 93 -5.44 -1.77 -1.75
CA LYS A 93 -5.21 -3.02 -2.49
C LYS A 93 -5.50 -2.85 -3.98
N TYR A 94 -6.59 -2.17 -4.34
CA TYR A 94 -6.93 -1.88 -5.72
C TYR A 94 -5.86 -0.98 -6.36
N ILE A 95 -5.48 0.11 -5.69
CA ILE A 95 -4.43 1.02 -6.14
C ILE A 95 -3.09 0.27 -6.27
N GLY A 96 -2.74 -0.58 -5.31
CA GLY A 96 -1.52 -1.40 -5.36
C GLY A 96 -1.48 -2.34 -6.57
N ASN A 97 -2.60 -2.92 -6.97
CA ASN A 97 -2.69 -3.72 -8.18
C ASN A 97 -2.54 -2.84 -9.44
N CYS A 98 -3.18 -1.67 -9.47
CA CYS A 98 -3.03 -0.70 -10.55
C CYS A 98 -1.58 -0.23 -10.70
N ILE A 99 -0.85 0.01 -9.61
CA ILE A 99 0.58 0.37 -9.63
C ILE A 99 1.38 -0.69 -10.40
N ILE A 100 1.20 -1.97 -10.06
CA ILE A 100 1.94 -3.07 -10.69
C ILE A 100 1.65 -3.11 -12.20
N ILE A 101 0.37 -3.01 -12.56
CA ILE A 101 -0.06 -3.04 -13.98
C ILE A 101 0.49 -1.82 -14.73
N LEU A 102 0.36 -0.62 -14.18
CA LEU A 102 0.81 0.62 -14.81
C LEU A 102 2.32 0.62 -15.04
N LEU A 103 3.11 0.20 -14.04
CA LEU A 103 4.57 0.09 -14.19
C LEU A 103 4.97 -0.98 -15.20
N ALA A 104 4.27 -2.12 -15.24
CA ALA A 104 4.52 -3.17 -16.22
C ALA A 104 4.18 -2.71 -17.65
N VAL A 105 3.05 -2.04 -17.84
CA VAL A 105 2.65 -1.46 -19.14
C VAL A 105 3.66 -0.39 -19.56
N TRP A 106 4.09 0.47 -18.64
CA TRP A 106 5.11 1.48 -18.92
C TRP A 106 6.42 0.83 -19.40
N GLN A 107 6.83 -0.30 -18.81
CA GLN A 107 8.02 -1.03 -19.26
C GLN A 107 7.89 -1.61 -20.68
N ILE A 108 6.68 -2.00 -21.10
CA ILE A 108 6.44 -2.62 -22.43
C ILE A 108 6.28 -1.56 -23.53
N VAL A 109 5.64 -0.43 -23.22
CA VAL A 109 5.24 0.58 -24.22
C VAL A 109 6.42 1.40 -24.75
N PHE A 110 7.58 1.45 -24.08
CA PHE A 110 8.79 2.10 -24.62
C PHE A 110 9.59 1.11 -25.49
N PRO A 111 9.57 1.24 -26.84
CA PRO A 111 10.24 0.32 -27.76
C PRO A 111 11.75 0.63 -27.86
N PRO A 112 12.58 -0.31 -28.37
CA PRO A 112 14.04 -0.32 -28.24
C PRO A 112 14.82 0.66 -29.14
N PHE A 113 14.22 1.76 -29.61
CA PHE A 113 14.78 2.50 -30.75
C PHE A 113 15.86 3.54 -30.45
N ASN A 114 16.39 3.66 -29.23
CA ASN A 114 17.58 4.50 -28.98
C ASN A 114 18.47 3.90 -27.88
N GLU A 115 19.64 3.39 -28.28
CA GLU A 115 20.66 2.82 -27.37
C GLU A 115 21.16 3.82 -26.32
N SER A 116 21.00 5.13 -26.56
CA SER A 116 21.44 6.21 -25.67
C SER A 116 20.62 6.34 -24.37
N PHE A 117 19.47 5.66 -24.24
CA PHE A 117 18.54 5.80 -23.11
C PHE A 117 18.36 4.52 -22.27
N SER A 118 19.40 3.68 -22.18
CA SER A 118 19.37 2.41 -21.45
C SER A 118 18.93 2.53 -19.98
N ILE A 119 19.33 3.60 -19.27
CA ILE A 119 18.97 3.86 -17.87
C ILE A 119 17.48 4.22 -17.74
N ILE A 120 16.95 5.01 -18.69
CA ILE A 120 15.54 5.44 -18.71
C ILE A 120 14.61 4.25 -18.94
N ARG A 121 15.04 3.26 -19.75
CA ARG A 121 14.30 2.03 -20.01
C ARG A 121 14.10 1.17 -18.76
N GLN A 122 15.06 1.16 -17.85
CA GLN A 122 15.00 0.32 -16.65
C GLN A 122 14.27 1.00 -15.48
N ALA A 123 13.99 2.31 -15.58
CA ALA A 123 13.30 3.07 -14.55
C ALA A 123 11.98 2.43 -14.07
N PRO A 124 11.01 2.02 -14.93
CA PRO A 124 9.77 1.39 -14.46
C PRO A 124 10.00 0.09 -13.71
N ALA A 125 10.95 -0.74 -14.15
CA ALA A 125 11.30 -1.99 -13.48
C ALA A 125 11.96 -1.74 -12.11
N PHE A 126 12.86 -0.76 -12.04
CA PHE A 126 13.52 -0.37 -10.78
C PHE A 126 12.52 0.23 -9.79
N LEU A 127 11.60 1.07 -10.24
CA LEU A 127 10.51 1.61 -9.43
C LEU A 127 9.59 0.49 -8.91
N LEU A 128 9.27 -0.51 -9.74
CA LEU A 128 8.46 -1.65 -9.33
C LEU A 128 9.16 -2.45 -8.23
N LEU A 129 10.45 -2.72 -8.41
CA LEU A 129 11.28 -3.44 -7.43
C LEU A 129 11.34 -2.66 -6.10
N LEU A 130 11.65 -1.36 -6.15
CA LEU A 130 11.68 -0.49 -4.98
C LEU A 130 10.32 -0.45 -4.26
N TYR A 131 9.22 -0.32 -5.02
CA TYR A 131 7.86 -0.35 -4.48
C TYR A 131 7.59 -1.66 -3.73
N LEU A 132 7.94 -2.81 -4.31
CA LEU A 132 7.74 -4.12 -3.69
C LEU A 132 8.58 -4.30 -2.43
N ILE A 133 9.86 -3.91 -2.46
CA ILE A 133 10.75 -3.99 -1.29
C ILE A 133 10.22 -3.10 -0.17
N CYS A 134 9.90 -1.84 -0.47
CA CYS A 134 9.34 -0.90 0.51
C CYS A 134 8.05 -1.44 1.13
N ARG A 135 7.14 -1.96 0.29
CA ARG A 135 5.89 -2.57 0.73
C ARG A 135 6.11 -3.77 1.66
N ILE A 136 7.01 -4.68 1.30
CA ILE A 136 7.31 -5.88 2.09
C ILE A 136 7.96 -5.48 3.43
N ALA A 137 8.98 -4.64 3.40
CA ALA A 137 9.68 -4.16 4.59
C ALA A 137 8.72 -3.48 5.56
N ALA A 138 7.92 -2.52 5.08
CA ALA A 138 6.92 -1.83 5.90
C ALA A 138 5.86 -2.79 6.46
N THR A 139 5.43 -3.81 5.69
CA THR A 139 4.50 -4.84 6.20
C THR A 139 5.14 -5.65 7.34
N ILE A 140 6.40 -6.04 7.22
CA ILE A 140 7.10 -6.82 8.25
C ILE A 140 7.29 -5.99 9.52
N ILE A 141 7.81 -4.76 9.38
CA ILE A 141 8.06 -3.85 10.50
C ILE A 141 6.77 -3.57 11.27
N THR A 142 5.68 -3.24 10.56
CA THR A 142 4.39 -2.95 11.20
C THR A 142 3.79 -4.18 11.86
N ARG A 143 3.96 -5.37 11.28
CA ARG A 143 3.52 -6.64 11.88
C ARG A 143 4.25 -6.94 13.17
N GLN A 144 5.56 -6.69 13.22
CA GLN A 144 6.37 -6.83 14.43
C GLN A 144 5.96 -5.78 15.48
N MET A 145 5.75 -4.53 15.08
CA MET A 145 5.31 -3.48 16.00
C MET A 145 3.93 -3.77 16.60
N ILE A 146 2.96 -4.26 15.82
CA ILE A 146 1.66 -4.69 16.33
C ILE A 146 1.81 -5.87 17.30
N HIS A 147 2.70 -6.83 17.01
CA HIS A 147 2.98 -7.92 17.94
C HIS A 147 3.43 -7.39 19.30
N HIS A 148 4.43 -6.49 19.30
CA HIS A 148 4.98 -5.91 20.51
C HIS A 148 3.96 -5.11 21.31
N ILE A 149 3.13 -4.31 20.63
CA ILE A 149 2.04 -3.55 21.26
C ILE A 149 1.03 -4.50 21.89
N TYR A 150 0.62 -5.54 21.17
CA TYR A 150 -0.37 -6.51 21.65
C TYR A 150 0.14 -7.30 22.86
N THR A 151 1.40 -7.76 22.85
CA THR A 151 2.00 -8.45 24.00
C THR A 151 2.16 -7.54 25.21
N LYS A 152 2.49 -6.25 25.01
CA LYS A 152 2.55 -5.30 26.13
C LYS A 152 1.17 -5.00 26.71
N LEU A 153 0.14 -4.85 25.89
CA LEU A 153 -1.24 -4.61 26.35
C LEU A 153 -1.78 -5.79 27.18
N ILE A 154 -1.51 -7.03 26.76
CA ILE A 154 -1.90 -8.22 27.55
C ILE A 154 -1.19 -8.31 28.90
N LEU A 155 0.04 -7.77 29.01
CA LEU A 155 0.80 -7.76 30.27
C LEU A 155 0.35 -6.64 31.22
N LEU A 156 -0.49 -5.72 30.77
CA LEU A 156 -1.02 -4.58 31.53
C LEU A 156 -2.47 -4.78 31.98
N ASP A 157 -3.14 -5.84 31.52
CA ASP A 157 -4.45 -6.34 31.97
C ASP A 157 -4.27 -7.52 32.95
#